data_AF-A0A9P3U230-F1
#
_entry.id   AF-A0A9P3U230-F1
#
_cell.length_a   1.000
_cell.length_b   1.000
_cell.length_c   1.000
_cell.angle_alpha   90.00
_cell.angle_beta   90.00
_cell.angle_gamma   90.00
#
_symmetry.space_group_name_H-M   'P 1'
#
loop_
_entity.id
_entity.type
_entity.pdbx_description
1 polymer ?
#
loop_
_entity_poly.entity_id
_entity_poly.type
_entity_poly.pdbx_seq_one_letter_code
_entity_poly.pdbx_strand_id
1 'polypeptide(L)'
;MEETKFCQCCAMPMGQTDELYGTNKDGSKSTDYCSYCFKDGEFTADISMEEMIEVCIPHMLQSNKDMTEDEARTMMNNFFPTLKRWN
;
A
#
# COMPACT_ATOMS: atom_id res chain seq x y z
N MET A 1 10.56 -6.33 -19.14
CA MET A 1 9.72 -5.30 -18.52
C MET A 1 9.53 -5.76 -17.10
N GLU A 2 10.19 -5.11 -16.15
CA GLU A 2 10.10 -5.51 -14.75
C GLU A 2 8.84 -4.86 -14.17
N GLU A 3 7.82 -5.66 -13.89
CA GLU A 3 6.58 -5.19 -13.28
C GLU A 3 6.84 -4.83 -11.81
N THR A 4 6.83 -3.53 -11.50
CA THR A 4 6.85 -3.06 -10.11
C THR A 4 5.58 -3.56 -9.42
N LYS A 5 5.74 -4.38 -8.37
CA LYS A 5 4.59 -4.80 -7.56
C LYS A 5 4.18 -3.69 -6.62
N PHE A 6 2.89 -3.46 -6.52
CA PHE A 6 2.28 -2.51 -5.60
C PHE A 6 1.56 -3.25 -4.49
N CYS A 7 1.69 -2.73 -3.27
CA CYS A 7 0.98 -3.23 -2.11
C CYS A 7 -0.53 -3.15 -2.34
N GLN A 8 -1.21 -4.27 -2.20
CA GLN A 8 -2.65 -4.43 -2.38
C GLN A 8 -3.48 -3.90 -1.19
N CYS A 9 -2.90 -2.98 -0.42
CA CYS A 9 -3.50 -2.32 0.74
C CYS A 9 -3.28 -0.80 0.68
N CYS A 10 -2.03 -0.36 0.51
CA CYS A 10 -1.68 1.07 0.52
C CYS A 10 -1.19 1.60 -0.84
N ALA A 11 -1.24 0.79 -1.90
CA ALA A 11 -0.71 1.11 -3.23
C ALA A 11 0.80 1.46 -3.26
N MET A 12 1.53 1.23 -2.17
CA MET A 12 2.96 1.54 -2.08
C MET A 12 3.76 0.61 -3.02
N PRO A 13 4.69 1.14 -3.82
CA PRO A 13 5.60 0.32 -4.61
C PRO A 13 6.50 -0.50 -3.68
N MET A 14 6.48 -1.82 -3.81
CA MET A 14 7.29 -2.74 -2.98
C MET A 14 8.67 -3.00 -3.59
N GLY A 15 8.95 -2.44 -4.77
CA GLY A 15 10.20 -2.64 -5.47
C GLY A 15 10.38 -4.08 -5.96
N GLN A 16 11.63 -4.45 -6.19
CA GLN A 16 12.03 -5.78 -6.70
C GLN A 16 12.58 -6.70 -5.62
N THR A 17 12.91 -6.14 -4.45
CA THR A 17 13.53 -6.83 -3.33
C THR A 17 12.51 -7.14 -2.25
N ASP A 18 12.63 -8.31 -1.62
CA ASP A 18 11.73 -8.79 -0.56
C ASP A 18 11.77 -7.97 0.76
N GLU A 19 12.56 -6.90 0.81
CA GLU A 19 12.73 -6.03 2.00
C GLU A 19 11.43 -5.33 2.39
N LEU A 20 10.67 -4.85 1.39
CA LEU A 20 9.41 -4.13 1.62
C LEU A 20 8.21 -5.06 1.69
N TYR A 21 8.37 -6.36 1.45
CA TYR A 21 7.28 -7.32 1.44
C TYR A 21 6.97 -7.81 2.86
N GLY A 22 5.68 -7.92 3.16
CA GLY A 22 5.15 -8.39 4.43
C GLY A 22 5.47 -9.85 4.71
N THR A 23 5.11 -10.34 5.90
CA THR A 23 5.28 -11.74 6.29
C THR A 23 3.94 -12.42 6.47
N ASN A 24 3.83 -13.64 5.95
CA ASN A 24 2.72 -14.54 6.21
C ASN A 24 2.92 -15.25 7.55
N LYS A 25 1.88 -15.93 8.04
CA LYS A 25 1.91 -16.63 9.34
C LYS A 25 2.97 -17.74 9.44
N ASP A 26 3.38 -18.30 8.30
CA ASP A 26 4.43 -19.31 8.19
C ASP A 26 5.85 -18.72 8.09
N GLY A 27 5.98 -17.39 8.12
CA GLY A 27 7.25 -16.67 7.96
C GLY A 27 7.67 -16.44 6.51
N SER A 28 6.90 -16.93 5.53
CA SER A 28 7.13 -16.63 4.11
C SER A 28 6.78 -15.17 3.78
N LYS A 29 7.29 -14.65 2.67
CA LYS A 29 6.99 -13.29 2.23
C LYS A 29 5.62 -13.20 1.58
N SER A 30 4.84 -12.20 1.96
CA SER A 30 3.62 -11.84 1.25
C SER A 30 3.98 -11.36 -0.15
N THR A 31 3.26 -11.76 -1.19
CA THR A 31 3.48 -11.26 -2.55
C THR A 31 2.63 -10.05 -2.88
N ASP A 32 1.60 -9.82 -2.07
CA ASP A 32 0.55 -8.83 -2.30
C ASP A 32 0.68 -7.62 -1.38
N TYR A 33 1.22 -7.80 -0.16
CA TYR A 33 1.22 -6.75 0.85
C TYR A 33 2.63 -6.39 1.31
N CYS A 34 2.84 -5.12 1.65
CA CYS A 34 4.10 -4.62 2.17
C CYS A 34 4.24 -4.89 3.68
N SER A 35 5.47 -4.81 4.20
CA SER A 35 5.82 -5.02 5.60
C SER A 35 5.17 -4.04 6.56
N TYR A 36 4.79 -2.86 6.08
CA TYR A 36 4.07 -1.87 6.87
C TYR A 36 2.59 -2.20 7.03
N CYS A 37 1.96 -2.82 6.02
CA CYS A 37 0.53 -3.11 6.04
C CYS A 37 0.23 -4.52 6.56
N PHE A 38 1.12 -5.48 6.34
CA PHE A 38 0.86 -6.88 6.64
C PHE A 38 2.09 -7.55 7.23
N LYS A 39 1.91 -8.15 8.41
CA LYS A 39 2.98 -8.80 9.14
C LYS A 39 2.44 -9.99 9.92
N ASP A 40 3.20 -11.08 9.89
CA ASP A 40 2.95 -12.33 10.59
C ASP A 40 1.56 -12.94 10.29
N GLY A 41 1.06 -12.71 9.08
CA GLY A 41 -0.24 -13.20 8.61
C GLY A 41 -1.42 -12.30 8.93
N GLU A 42 -1.19 -11.12 9.51
CA GLU A 42 -2.24 -10.18 9.91
C GLU A 42 -1.97 -8.77 9.40
N PHE A 43 -3.03 -7.99 9.21
CA PHE A 43 -2.88 -6.58 8.90
C PHE A 43 -2.45 -5.82 10.17
N THR A 44 -1.44 -4.98 10.04
CA THR A 44 -0.83 -4.23 11.16
C THR A 44 -1.74 -3.14 11.73
N ALA A 45 -2.74 -2.73 10.95
CA ALA A 45 -3.71 -1.71 11.30
C ALA A 45 -5.12 -2.14 10.87
N ASP A 46 -6.07 -2.01 11.79
CA ASP A 46 -7.50 -2.15 11.53
C ASP A 46 -8.09 -0.76 11.28
N ILE A 47 -8.05 -0.35 10.01
CA ILE A 47 -8.55 0.94 9.55
C ILE A 47 -9.37 0.74 8.27
N SER A 48 -10.28 1.66 8.03
CA SER A 48 -11.07 1.75 6.80
C SER A 48 -10.21 2.17 5.60
N MET A 49 -10.77 1.98 4.41
CA MET A 49 -10.13 2.41 3.16
C MET A 49 -9.85 3.92 3.16
N GLU A 50 -10.83 4.73 3.61
CA GLU A 50 -10.69 6.19 3.70
C GLU A 50 -9.57 6.60 4.66
N GLU A 51 -9.49 5.97 5.82
CA GLU A 51 -8.39 6.22 6.78
C GLU A 51 -7.03 5.83 6.19
N MET A 52 -6.94 4.72 5.45
CA MET A 52 -5.70 4.35 4.77
C MET A 52 -5.30 5.37 3.70
N ILE A 53 -6.26 5.95 2.97
CA ILE A 53 -6.00 7.02 2.01
C ILE A 53 -5.38 8.21 2.72
N GLU A 54 -5.99 8.68 3.80
CA GLU A 54 -5.47 9.82 4.58
C GLU A 54 -4.07 9.55 5.14
N VAL A 55 -3.77 8.30 5.54
CA VAL A 55 -2.41 7.89 5.95
C VAL A 55 -1.43 7.93 4.77
N CYS A 56 -1.85 7.54 3.56
CA CYS A 56 -0.98 7.46 2.40
C CYS A 56 -0.74 8.81 1.72
N ILE A 57 -1.67 9.77 1.79
CA ILE A 57 -1.55 11.12 1.21
C ILE A 57 -0.20 11.79 1.57
N PRO A 58 0.19 11.95 2.85
CA PRO A 58 1.44 12.63 3.19
C PRO A 58 2.68 11.91 2.67
N HIS A 59 2.66 10.58 2.55
CA HIS A 59 3.76 9.81 1.96
C HIS A 59 3.86 10.01 0.45
N MET A 60 2.72 10.12 -0.22
CA MET A 60 2.63 10.35 -1.64
C MET A 60 3.10 11.76 -2.01
N LEU A 61 2.72 12.79 -1.24
CA LEU A 61 3.17 14.16 -1.43
C LEU A 61 4.67 14.36 -1.17
N GLN A 62 5.23 13.58 -0.24
CA GLN A 62 6.68 13.56 -0.04
C GLN A 62 7.43 13.02 -1.26
N SER A 63 6.83 12.05 -1.97
CA SER A 63 7.40 11.44 -3.17
C SER A 63 7.09 12.24 -4.44
N ASN A 64 6.00 13.02 -4.44
CA ASN A 64 5.52 13.80 -5.57
C ASN A 64 5.18 15.23 -5.11
N LYS A 65 6.20 16.09 -5.09
CA LYS A 65 6.11 17.47 -4.55
C LYS A 65 5.19 18.40 -5.34
N ASP A 66 4.91 18.07 -6.60
CA ASP A 66 4.05 18.87 -7.47
C ASP A 66 2.57 18.48 -7.35
N MET A 67 2.27 17.39 -6.65
CA MET A 67 0.91 16.92 -6.45
C MET A 67 0.29 17.58 -5.21
N THR A 68 -1.01 17.83 -5.25
CA THR A 68 -1.80 18.35 -4.13
C THR A 68 -2.45 17.23 -3.32
N GLU A 69 -2.83 17.52 -2.07
CA GLU A 69 -3.58 16.58 -1.21
C GLU A 69 -4.86 16.08 -1.89
N ASP A 70 -5.61 16.95 -2.56
CA ASP A 70 -6.86 16.59 -3.24
C ASP A 70 -6.63 15.71 -4.47
N GLU A 71 -5.56 15.93 -5.23
CA GLU A 71 -5.16 15.06 -6.34
C GLU A 71 -4.74 13.68 -5.83
N ALA A 72 -3.95 13.63 -4.76
CA ALA A 72 -3.54 12.38 -4.12
C ALA A 72 -4.77 11.60 -3.64
N ARG A 73 -5.69 12.28 -2.93
CA ARG A 73 -6.95 11.70 -2.44
C ARG A 73 -7.79 11.17 -3.59
N THR A 74 -7.95 11.94 -4.67
CA THR A 74 -8.76 11.54 -5.84
C THR A 74 -8.16 10.32 -6.54
N MET A 75 -6.84 10.32 -6.74
CA MET A 75 -6.12 9.19 -7.32
C MET A 75 -6.29 7.92 -6.47
N MET A 76 -6.07 8.03 -5.16
CA MET A 76 -6.18 6.89 -4.26
C MET A 76 -7.61 6.39 -4.11
N ASN A 77 -8.62 7.27 -4.09
CA ASN A 77 -10.03 6.87 -4.07
C ASN A 77 -10.44 6.08 -5.32
N ASN A 78 -9.84 6.39 -6.48
CA ASN A 78 -10.09 5.63 -7.70
C ASN A 78 -9.31 4.31 -7.75
N PHE A 79 -8.13 4.26 -7.13
CA PHE A 79 -7.24 3.10 -7.20
C PHE A 79 -7.47 2.08 -6.08
N PHE A 80 -7.72 2.52 -4.85
CA PHE A 80 -7.89 1.66 -3.67
C PHE A 80 -9.02 0.63 -3.83
N PRO A 81 -10.19 0.95 -4.44
CA PRO A 81 -11.23 -0.04 -4.72
C PRO A 81 -10.81 -1.16 -5.67
N THR A 82 -9.67 -1.05 -6.36
CA THR A 82 -9.12 -2.12 -7.21
C THR A 82 -8.17 -3.05 -6.45
N LEU A 83 -7.80 -2.71 -5.21
CA LEU A 83 -6.84 -3.46 -4.40
C LEU A 83 -7.53 -4.58 -3.62
N LYS A 84 -6.85 -5.73 -3.49
CA LYS A 84 -7.39 -6.93 -2.84
C LYS A 84 -7.89 -6.74 -1.40
N ARG A 85 -7.34 -5.79 -0.63
CA ARG A 85 -7.82 -5.53 0.74
C ARG A 85 -9.20 -4.87 0.76
N TRP A 86 -9.49 -4.05 -0.25
CA TRP A 86 -10.67 -3.17 -0.27
C TRP A 86 -11.75 -3.62 -1.27
N ASN A 87 -11.50 -4.69 -2.02
CA ASN A 87 -12.41 -5.31 -2.99
C ASN A 87 -12.79 -6.73 -2.56
#